data_AF-A0A9E3F615-F1
#
_entry.id   AF-A0A9E3F615-F1
#
_cell.length_a   1.000
_cell.length_b   1.000
_cell.length_c   1.000
_cell.angle_alpha   90.00
_cell.angle_beta   90.00
_cell.angle_gamma   90.00
#
_symmetry.space_group_name_H-M   'P 1'
#
loop_
_entity.id
_entity.type
_entity.pdbx_description
1 polymer ?
#
loop_
_entity_poly.entity_id
_entity_poly.type
_entity_poly.pdbx_seq_one_letter_code
_entity_poly.pdbx_strand_id
1 'polypeptide(L)'
;MIHLWRDSRTGEYGLKQLDQGDGTFAHYGMIEDALKPPIIKDHGTMIVLLGNSPDADTMKAPEGVASPSRWIAKFLNSTSFRFPNVVTVKSREGWTRLRTDTSTNILRSILGQEQYLSKHSVTSGKVKLSGAYAHWWILEDSEAMSQLSGSFESFGHIAALRKDELYEMATGRAGMARLQQFGVIFGYKRVVIYVEPQSDAIGLLTTNTARTQLLVNSEPLPWTDWATEFRENIPQEIEELIASVAAGASSSDHSQSIRERLKRIIDLFKVSRYKPNPYGTLQIDDQAKGLGGEPNPQDSLPRSTGNRPGNKGGTAGDIYAAFLKQGGVSGEQVKADVFPQVRWVSIKNGTRESGDIEDRAAKFLADQNLLLINEDFRVFTDMVNRWCQEYQGNPAVHEVVSDAVHSWFEQALIETVIGIQSLQNDQEWSINDVQKALSEEALTSAVMSRYHVNNSVKHELSSKLGKLQAG
;
A
#
# COMPACT_ATOMS: atom_id res chain seq x y z
N MET A 1 17.20 14.34 -35.11
CA MET A 1 18.62 13.94 -35.04
C MET A 1 18.99 13.70 -33.59
N ILE A 2 19.69 12.60 -33.30
CA ILE A 2 20.32 12.35 -32.01
C ILE A 2 21.84 12.48 -32.18
N HIS A 3 22.55 12.95 -31.15
CA HIS A 3 24.00 13.10 -31.19
C HIS A 3 24.62 12.31 -30.04
N LEU A 4 25.20 11.16 -30.36
CA LEU A 4 26.01 10.39 -29.41
C LEU A 4 27.28 11.19 -29.11
N TRP A 5 27.53 11.49 -27.85
CA TRP A 5 28.68 12.29 -27.44
C TRP A 5 29.28 11.73 -26.15
N ARG A 6 30.54 12.08 -25.92
CA ARG A 6 31.20 11.91 -24.63
C ARG A 6 31.21 13.27 -23.95
N ASP A 7 30.57 13.38 -22.79
CA ASP A 7 30.56 14.61 -22.00
C ASP A 7 32.01 14.96 -21.64
N SER A 8 32.46 16.16 -22.03
CA SER A 8 33.85 16.57 -21.84
C SER A 8 34.21 16.85 -20.37
N ARG A 9 33.20 17.01 -19.50
CA ARG A 9 33.35 17.29 -18.08
C ARG A 9 33.28 16.02 -17.24
N THR A 10 32.33 15.11 -17.53
CA THR A 10 32.20 13.85 -16.77
C THR A 10 32.94 12.68 -17.41
N GLY A 11 33.26 12.77 -18.70
CA GLY A 11 33.87 11.69 -19.47
C GLY A 11 32.89 10.56 -19.84
N GLU A 12 31.62 10.68 -19.47
CA GLU A 12 30.58 9.68 -19.70
C GLU A 12 30.07 9.71 -21.15
N TYR A 13 29.75 8.54 -21.69
CA TYR A 13 29.13 8.41 -23.01
C TYR A 13 27.61 8.50 -22.87
N GLY A 14 26.97 9.26 -23.75
CA GLY A 14 25.52 9.39 -23.76
C GLY A 14 25.00 10.15 -24.96
N LEU A 15 23.81 10.73 -24.83
CA LEU A 15 23.20 11.59 -25.84
C LEU A 15 23.39 13.06 -25.46
N LYS A 16 23.87 13.87 -26.40
CA LYS A 16 24.03 15.31 -26.22
C LYS A 16 22.66 15.94 -26.06
N GLN A 17 22.50 16.76 -25.03
CA GLN A 17 21.35 17.64 -24.95
C GLN A 17 21.50 18.77 -25.97
N LEU A 18 20.44 18.97 -26.76
CA LEU A 18 20.33 19.97 -27.81
C LEU A 18 19.27 20.98 -27.38
N ASP A 19 19.58 22.27 -27.52
CA ASP A 19 18.60 23.35 -27.36
C ASP A 19 17.54 23.24 -28.46
N GLN A 20 16.27 23.26 -28.07
CA GLN A 20 15.13 23.18 -28.99
C GLN A 20 14.74 24.53 -29.59
N GLY A 21 15.35 25.64 -29.14
CA GLY A 21 15.07 27.00 -29.60
C GLY A 21 13.98 27.71 -28.80
N ASP A 22 13.35 27.04 -27.84
CA ASP A 22 12.39 27.58 -26.87
C ASP A 22 12.96 27.65 -25.44
N GLY A 23 14.27 27.44 -25.28
CA GLY A 23 14.96 27.36 -24.00
C GLY A 23 14.88 26.00 -23.32
N THR A 24 14.19 25.01 -23.92
CA THR A 24 14.20 23.62 -23.45
C THR A 24 15.33 22.82 -24.09
N PHE A 25 15.80 21.81 -23.38
CA PHE A 25 16.86 20.91 -23.84
C PHE A 25 16.33 19.49 -23.97
N ALA A 26 16.60 18.84 -25.12
CA ALA A 26 16.23 17.45 -25.35
C ALA A 26 17.39 16.64 -25.95
N HIS A 27 17.34 15.32 -25.82
CA HIS A 27 18.36 14.42 -26.39
C HIS A 27 18.17 14.17 -27.90
N TYR A 28 17.22 14.88 -28.53
CA TYR A 28 16.99 14.90 -29.96
C TYR A 28 16.81 16.35 -30.43
N GLY A 29 17.08 16.62 -31.70
CA GLY A 29 16.77 17.89 -32.35
C GLY A 29 15.96 17.67 -33.62
N MET A 30 15.05 18.59 -33.92
CA MET A 30 14.31 18.57 -35.18
C MET A 30 15.25 18.90 -36.34
N ILE A 31 15.08 18.19 -37.45
CA ILE A 31 15.81 18.48 -38.69
C ILE A 31 14.82 18.62 -39.82
N GLU A 32 15.11 19.54 -40.73
CA GLU A 32 14.35 19.67 -41.97
C GLU A 32 14.50 18.39 -42.82
N ASP A 33 13.47 18.08 -43.60
CA ASP A 33 13.48 16.91 -44.49
C ASP A 33 14.63 16.96 -45.50
N ALA A 34 15.07 18.16 -45.91
CA ALA A 34 16.20 18.36 -46.81
C ALA A 34 17.54 17.87 -46.23
N LEU A 35 17.67 17.80 -44.90
CA LEU A 35 18.87 17.32 -44.21
C LEU A 35 18.86 15.80 -43.97
N LYS A 36 17.74 15.12 -44.25
CA LYS A 36 17.64 13.67 -44.11
C LYS A 36 18.43 13.01 -45.25
N PRO A 37 19.39 12.10 -44.95
CA PRO A 37 20.00 11.28 -45.98
C PRO A 37 18.94 10.57 -46.83
N PRO A 38 19.07 10.52 -48.17
CA PRO A 38 18.06 9.89 -49.03
C PRO A 38 17.68 8.47 -48.61
N ILE A 39 18.64 7.70 -48.10
CA ILE A 39 18.43 6.34 -47.60
C ILE A 39 17.46 6.26 -46.41
N ILE A 40 17.27 7.31 -45.62
CA ILE A 40 16.33 7.28 -44.47
C ILE A 40 14.88 7.45 -44.94
N LYS A 41 14.64 7.99 -46.14
CA LYS A 41 13.28 8.30 -46.60
C LYS A 41 12.42 7.04 -46.76
N ASP A 42 13.03 5.98 -47.30
CA ASP A 42 12.36 4.71 -47.60
C ASP A 42 12.77 3.57 -46.65
N HIS A 43 13.64 3.84 -45.66
CA HIS A 43 14.17 2.84 -44.75
C HIS A 43 14.02 3.26 -43.28
N GLY A 44 13.86 2.25 -42.42
CA GLY A 44 13.79 2.43 -40.96
C GLY A 44 14.88 1.66 -40.23
N THR A 45 14.97 1.89 -38.92
CA THR A 45 15.76 1.04 -38.04
C THR A 45 14.89 -0.09 -37.54
N MET A 46 15.33 -1.34 -37.74
CA MET A 46 14.69 -2.51 -37.14
C MET A 46 15.53 -2.97 -35.95
N ILE A 47 14.92 -2.99 -34.77
CA ILE A 47 15.50 -3.60 -33.58
C ILE A 47 14.79 -4.94 -33.39
N VAL A 48 15.57 -6.03 -33.39
CA VAL A 48 15.06 -7.38 -33.13
C VAL A 48 15.44 -7.75 -31.70
N LEU A 49 14.43 -7.92 -30.84
CA LEU A 49 14.63 -8.44 -29.49
C LEU A 49 14.73 -9.95 -29.56
N LEU A 50 15.86 -10.49 -29.12
CA LEU A 50 16.05 -11.94 -29.03
C LEU A 50 15.50 -12.44 -27.69
N GLY A 51 14.86 -13.61 -27.69
CA GLY A 51 14.42 -14.24 -26.45
C GLY A 51 15.54 -14.99 -25.73
N ASN A 52 15.22 -15.58 -24.59
CA ASN A 52 16.17 -16.31 -23.74
C ASN A 52 16.69 -17.62 -24.37
N SER A 53 16.13 -18.04 -25.50
CA SER A 53 16.57 -19.20 -26.28
C SER A 53 16.41 -18.92 -27.77
N PRO A 54 17.13 -19.64 -28.66
CA PRO A 54 17.01 -19.47 -30.11
C PRO A 54 15.58 -19.63 -30.65
N ASP A 55 14.79 -20.51 -30.03
CA ASP A 55 13.40 -20.80 -30.45
C ASP A 55 12.35 -19.97 -29.70
N ALA A 56 12.78 -19.01 -28.87
CA ALA A 56 11.86 -18.19 -28.09
C ALA A 56 11.10 -17.20 -29.00
N ASP A 57 9.77 -17.25 -28.91
CA ASP A 57 8.89 -16.32 -29.61
C ASP A 57 8.54 -15.13 -28.71
N THR A 58 9.21 -14.01 -28.93
CA THR A 58 9.02 -12.78 -28.15
C THR A 58 7.72 -12.04 -28.44
N MET A 59 6.88 -12.54 -29.35
CA MET A 59 5.53 -12.03 -29.62
C MET A 59 4.45 -12.79 -28.84
N LYS A 60 4.77 -13.97 -28.30
CA LYS A 60 3.88 -14.69 -27.38
C LYS A 60 3.83 -13.98 -26.03
N ALA A 61 2.63 -13.89 -25.48
CA ALA A 61 2.45 -13.34 -24.15
C ALA A 61 3.16 -14.22 -23.11
N PRO A 62 3.77 -13.62 -22.07
CA PRO A 62 4.20 -14.34 -20.89
C PRO A 62 3.06 -15.15 -20.25
N GLU A 63 3.41 -16.21 -19.53
CA GLU A 63 2.42 -16.98 -18.76
C GLU A 63 1.71 -16.10 -17.72
N GLY A 64 0.42 -16.35 -17.51
CA GLY A 64 -0.39 -15.63 -16.52
C GLY A 64 -0.91 -14.25 -16.94
N VAL A 65 -0.62 -13.77 -18.16
CA VAL A 65 -1.19 -12.51 -18.65
C VAL A 65 -2.68 -12.65 -18.96
N ALA A 66 -3.51 -11.79 -18.37
CA ALA A 66 -4.97 -11.84 -18.51
C ALA A 66 -5.48 -11.59 -19.94
N SER A 67 -4.74 -10.86 -20.78
CA SER A 67 -5.12 -10.58 -22.18
C SER A 67 -3.97 -10.88 -23.14
N PRO A 68 -3.68 -12.17 -23.43
CA PRO A 68 -2.53 -12.58 -24.25
C PRO A 68 -2.52 -11.99 -25.67
N SER A 69 -3.67 -11.66 -26.25
CA SER A 69 -3.75 -11.09 -27.59
C SER A 69 -3.35 -9.61 -27.66
N ARG A 70 -3.36 -8.91 -26.51
CA ARG A 70 -3.12 -7.46 -26.40
C ARG A 70 -1.97 -7.11 -25.46
N TRP A 71 -1.20 -8.11 -25.01
CA TRP A 71 -0.21 -7.95 -23.95
C TRP A 71 0.85 -6.87 -24.25
N ILE A 72 1.30 -6.74 -25.51
CA ILE A 72 2.26 -5.71 -25.92
C ILE A 72 1.64 -4.31 -25.79
N ALA A 73 0.39 -4.15 -26.24
CA ALA A 73 -0.31 -2.87 -26.13
C ALA A 73 -0.52 -2.49 -24.66
N LYS A 74 -0.95 -3.46 -23.83
CA LYS A 74 -1.09 -3.28 -22.39
C LYS A 74 0.24 -2.90 -21.74
N PHE A 75 1.31 -3.63 -22.04
CA PHE A 75 2.64 -3.36 -21.52
C PHE A 75 3.11 -1.94 -21.86
N LEU A 76 3.03 -1.54 -23.14
CA LEU A 76 3.48 -0.21 -23.55
C LEU A 76 2.64 0.91 -22.93
N ASN A 77 1.31 0.74 -22.83
CA ASN A 77 0.46 1.72 -22.16
C ASN A 77 0.72 1.76 -20.64
N SER A 78 1.08 0.64 -19.98
CA SER A 78 1.34 0.62 -18.54
C SER A 78 2.76 1.06 -18.15
N THR A 79 3.70 1.09 -19.10
CA THR A 79 5.07 1.60 -18.89
C THR A 79 5.26 3.05 -19.34
N SER A 80 4.45 3.54 -20.29
CA SER A 80 4.56 4.90 -20.81
C SER A 80 3.36 5.71 -20.33
N PHE A 81 3.62 6.80 -19.60
CA PHE A 81 2.58 7.73 -19.21
C PHE A 81 2.08 8.52 -20.42
N ARG A 82 3.02 9.02 -21.24
CA ARG A 82 2.75 9.72 -22.50
C ARG A 82 3.81 9.40 -23.54
N PHE A 83 3.49 9.66 -24.81
CA PHE A 83 4.48 9.73 -25.87
C PHE A 83 4.63 11.18 -26.36
N PRO A 84 5.83 11.60 -26.79
CA PRO A 84 6.00 12.91 -27.42
C PRO A 84 5.11 13.04 -28.65
N ASN A 85 4.51 14.23 -28.87
CA ASN A 85 3.58 14.50 -29.98
C ASN A 85 4.14 14.22 -31.38
N VAL A 86 5.46 14.15 -31.49
CA VAL A 86 6.20 13.94 -32.74
C VAL A 86 6.47 12.46 -33.02
N VAL A 87 6.04 11.56 -32.12
CA VAL A 87 6.24 10.11 -32.20
C VAL A 87 4.87 9.43 -32.21
N THR A 88 4.62 8.63 -33.25
CA THR A 88 3.48 7.71 -33.27
C THR A 88 3.95 6.30 -32.95
N VAL A 89 3.46 5.73 -31.85
CA VAL A 89 3.73 4.34 -31.48
C VAL A 89 2.54 3.48 -31.88
N LYS A 90 2.80 2.34 -32.51
CA LYS A 90 1.77 1.36 -32.85
C LYS A 90 2.22 -0.05 -32.50
N SER A 91 1.30 -0.86 -31.98
CA SER A 91 1.51 -2.28 -31.69
C SER A 91 0.58 -3.15 -32.52
N ARG A 92 1.06 -4.32 -32.95
CA ARG A 92 0.28 -5.26 -33.75
C ARG A 92 -0.38 -6.31 -32.86
N GLU A 93 -1.69 -6.42 -32.99
CA GLU A 93 -2.53 -7.46 -32.37
C GLU A 93 -2.86 -8.53 -33.40
N GLY A 94 -3.15 -9.76 -32.95
CA GLY A 94 -3.58 -10.86 -33.84
C GLY A 94 -2.55 -11.27 -34.90
N TRP A 95 -1.26 -11.13 -34.58
CA TRP A 95 -0.15 -11.36 -35.53
C TRP A 95 -0.10 -12.79 -36.10
N THR A 96 -0.73 -13.77 -35.44
CA THR A 96 -0.87 -15.16 -35.91
C THR A 96 -1.85 -15.33 -37.07
N ARG A 97 -2.70 -14.32 -37.33
CA ARG A 97 -3.64 -14.29 -38.45
C ARG A 97 -3.01 -13.64 -39.68
N LEU A 98 -3.54 -13.93 -40.86
CA LEU A 98 -3.08 -13.32 -42.11
C LEU A 98 -3.21 -11.79 -42.04
N ARG A 99 -2.22 -11.07 -42.58
CA ARG A 99 -2.23 -9.59 -42.59
C ARG A 99 -3.38 -8.98 -43.38
N THR A 100 -4.00 -9.76 -44.27
CA THR A 100 -5.20 -9.39 -45.03
C THR A 100 -6.47 -9.40 -44.18
N ASP A 101 -6.47 -10.13 -43.05
CA ASP A 101 -7.57 -10.11 -42.09
C ASP A 101 -7.43 -8.89 -41.17
N THR A 102 -7.87 -7.74 -41.68
CA THR A 102 -7.84 -6.46 -40.97
C THR A 102 -8.81 -6.39 -39.80
N SER A 103 -9.65 -7.40 -39.59
CA SER A 103 -10.57 -7.48 -38.45
C SER A 103 -9.91 -8.04 -37.19
N THR A 104 -8.85 -8.86 -37.35
CA THR A 104 -8.15 -9.50 -36.23
C THR A 104 -6.66 -9.13 -36.18
N ASN A 105 -6.00 -8.96 -37.33
CA ASN A 105 -4.61 -8.53 -37.42
C ASN A 105 -4.54 -7.00 -37.58
N ILE A 106 -4.62 -6.30 -36.45
CA ILE A 106 -4.76 -4.85 -36.40
C ILE A 106 -3.48 -4.20 -35.88
N LEU A 107 -3.12 -3.06 -36.46
CA LEU A 107 -2.04 -2.21 -35.96
C LEU A 107 -2.65 -1.06 -35.13
N ARG A 108 -2.68 -1.21 -33.80
CA ARG A 108 -3.30 -0.28 -32.85
C ARG A 108 -2.33 0.82 -32.44
N SER A 109 -2.78 2.06 -32.42
CA SER A 109 -2.02 3.17 -31.84
C SER A 109 -1.92 3.05 -30.32
N ILE A 110 -0.71 3.21 -29.80
CA ILE A 110 -0.41 3.25 -28.37
C ILE A 110 -0.31 4.71 -27.97
N LEU A 111 -0.98 5.05 -26.89
CA LEU A 111 -1.24 6.43 -26.49
C LEU A 111 -0.55 6.79 -25.17
N GLY A 112 -0.27 5.77 -24.35
CA GLY A 112 0.19 5.94 -22.98
C GLY A 112 -0.98 5.98 -21.99
N GLN A 113 -0.64 5.82 -20.72
CA GLN A 113 -1.61 5.69 -19.64
C GLN A 113 -2.37 6.99 -19.34
N GLU A 114 -1.76 8.17 -19.55
CA GLU A 114 -2.38 9.46 -19.24
C GLU A 114 -3.72 9.63 -19.95
N GLN A 115 -3.78 9.31 -21.24
CA GLN A 115 -4.99 9.54 -22.03
C GLN A 115 -6.18 8.72 -21.51
N TYR A 116 -5.92 7.52 -20.97
CA TYR A 116 -6.95 6.74 -20.31
C TYR A 116 -7.41 7.43 -19.03
N LEU A 117 -6.48 7.82 -18.16
CA LEU A 117 -6.80 8.48 -16.89
C LEU A 117 -7.57 9.79 -17.11
N SER A 118 -7.11 10.67 -18.02
CA SER A 118 -7.79 11.94 -18.32
C SER A 118 -9.21 11.75 -18.87
N LYS A 119 -9.48 10.66 -19.57
CA LYS A 119 -10.79 10.38 -20.16
C LYS A 119 -11.76 9.71 -19.19
N HIS A 120 -11.24 8.91 -18.26
CA HIS A 120 -12.03 8.02 -17.41
C HIS A 120 -11.95 8.39 -15.92
N SER A 121 -11.44 9.57 -15.58
CA SER A 121 -11.46 10.11 -14.21
C SER A 121 -12.62 11.08 -14.00
N VAL A 122 -13.33 10.92 -12.88
CA VAL A 122 -14.30 11.88 -12.36
C VAL A 122 -13.61 13.15 -11.88
N THR A 123 -12.50 12.98 -11.17
CA THR A 123 -11.68 14.08 -10.64
C THR A 123 -10.24 13.63 -10.51
N SER A 124 -9.34 14.61 -10.45
CA SER A 124 -7.90 14.39 -10.32
C SER A 124 -7.24 15.60 -9.69
N GLY A 125 -6.06 15.40 -9.12
CA GLY A 125 -5.30 16.47 -8.51
C GLY A 125 -3.86 16.07 -8.23
N LYS A 126 -3.18 16.92 -7.45
CA LYS A 126 -1.81 16.70 -7.03
C LYS A 126 -1.62 17.11 -5.57
N VAL A 127 -0.87 16.31 -4.82
CA VAL A 127 -0.42 16.60 -3.46
C VAL A 127 1.09 16.81 -3.50
N LYS A 128 1.55 17.88 -2.85
CA LYS A 128 3.00 18.14 -2.71
C LYS A 128 3.54 17.30 -1.56
N LEU A 129 4.61 16.57 -1.83
CA LEU A 129 5.34 15.76 -0.86
C LEU A 129 6.79 16.24 -0.77
N SER A 130 7.54 15.74 0.21
CA SER A 130 8.98 15.95 0.35
C SER A 130 9.71 15.38 -0.86
N GLY A 131 10.23 16.27 -1.70
CA GLY A 131 10.98 15.89 -2.90
C GLY A 131 10.15 15.24 -4.01
N ALA A 132 8.80 15.27 -3.94
CA ALA A 132 7.95 14.65 -4.94
C ALA A 132 6.57 15.33 -5.08
N TYR A 133 5.84 14.98 -6.13
CA TYR A 133 4.40 15.25 -6.25
C TYR A 133 3.65 13.93 -6.40
N ALA A 134 2.61 13.71 -5.60
CA ALA A 134 1.68 12.62 -5.81
C ALA A 134 0.51 13.12 -6.66
N HIS A 135 0.47 12.72 -7.92
CA HIS A 135 -0.67 12.90 -8.79
C HIS A 135 -1.70 11.82 -8.49
N TRP A 136 -2.97 12.17 -8.43
CA TRP A 136 -4.03 11.23 -8.10
C TRP A 136 -5.25 11.41 -9.01
N TRP A 137 -5.95 10.31 -9.24
CA TRP A 137 -7.18 10.26 -10.03
C TRP A 137 -8.21 9.39 -9.34
N ILE A 138 -9.48 9.81 -9.41
CA ILE A 138 -10.64 8.98 -9.08
C ILE A 138 -11.32 8.58 -10.37
N LEU A 139 -11.28 7.30 -10.71
CA LEU A 139 -11.88 6.72 -11.90
C LEU A 139 -13.41 6.68 -11.82
N GLU A 140 -14.06 6.79 -12.97
CA GLU A 140 -15.49 6.54 -13.14
C GLU A 140 -15.83 5.09 -12.82
N ASP A 141 -16.93 4.88 -12.09
CA ASP A 141 -17.45 3.53 -11.89
C ASP A 141 -18.28 3.12 -13.11
N SER A 142 -17.65 2.48 -14.08
CA SER A 142 -18.29 2.10 -15.34
C SER A 142 -17.84 0.74 -15.87
N GLU A 143 -18.74 0.06 -16.59
CA GLU A 143 -18.42 -1.19 -17.29
C GLU A 143 -17.29 -1.02 -18.33
N ALA A 144 -17.04 0.21 -18.80
CA ALA A 144 -15.95 0.53 -19.72
C ALA A 144 -14.56 0.22 -19.13
N MET A 145 -14.40 0.29 -17.80
CA MET A 145 -13.15 -0.09 -17.13
C MET A 145 -12.79 -1.56 -17.38
N SER A 146 -13.78 -2.46 -17.35
CA SER A 146 -13.58 -3.88 -17.62
C SER A 146 -13.23 -4.15 -19.08
N GLN A 147 -13.87 -3.44 -20.03
CA GLN A 147 -13.66 -3.61 -21.46
C GLN A 147 -12.25 -3.17 -21.92
N LEU A 148 -11.69 -2.14 -21.28
CA LEU A 148 -10.39 -1.56 -21.63
C LEU A 148 -9.21 -2.17 -20.85
N SER A 149 -9.48 -3.03 -19.86
CA SER A 149 -8.48 -3.68 -19.00
C SER A 149 -7.41 -4.51 -19.73
N GLY A 150 -7.72 -4.97 -20.95
CA GLY A 150 -6.78 -5.68 -21.82
C GLY A 150 -5.78 -4.78 -22.53
N SER A 151 -5.93 -3.46 -22.47
CA SER A 151 -5.07 -2.49 -23.17
C SER A 151 -4.51 -1.39 -22.27
N PHE A 152 -5.10 -1.15 -21.10
CA PHE A 152 -4.68 -0.16 -20.11
C PHE A 152 -4.77 -0.76 -18.71
N GLU A 153 -4.10 -0.14 -17.74
CA GLU A 153 -4.42 -0.40 -16.33
C GLU A 153 -5.66 0.40 -15.95
N SER A 154 -6.80 -0.29 -15.96
CA SER A 154 -8.13 0.33 -15.89
C SER A 154 -8.76 0.32 -14.50
N PHE A 155 -8.08 -0.25 -13.51
CA PHE A 155 -8.50 -0.30 -12.11
C PHE A 155 -7.43 0.36 -11.25
N GLY A 156 -7.73 0.57 -9.98
CA GLY A 156 -6.82 1.21 -9.02
C GLY A 156 -5.44 0.57 -8.97
N HIS A 157 -4.44 1.43 -9.04
CA HIS A 157 -3.03 1.06 -9.10
C HIS A 157 -2.16 2.26 -8.70
N ILE A 158 -0.87 1.99 -8.50
CA ILE A 158 0.11 3.00 -8.10
C ILE A 158 1.44 2.75 -8.77
N ALA A 159 2.12 3.81 -9.15
CA ALA A 159 3.42 3.76 -9.83
C ALA A 159 4.26 4.99 -9.51
N ALA A 160 5.55 4.92 -9.78
CA ALA A 160 6.41 6.09 -9.81
C ALA A 160 6.46 6.67 -11.23
N LEU A 161 6.37 7.98 -11.36
CA LEU A 161 6.41 8.70 -12.63
C LEU A 161 7.76 9.41 -12.78
N ARG A 162 8.41 9.24 -13.94
CA ARG A 162 9.62 10.01 -14.29
C ARG A 162 9.75 10.15 -15.80
N LYS A 163 9.83 11.39 -16.28
CA LYS A 163 10.04 11.72 -17.70
C LYS A 163 9.05 10.97 -18.63
N ASP A 164 7.76 11.09 -18.33
CA ASP A 164 6.65 10.45 -19.06
C ASP A 164 6.67 8.92 -19.10
N GLU A 165 7.41 8.28 -18.20
CA GLU A 165 7.44 6.83 -18.02
C GLU A 165 7.02 6.43 -16.60
N LEU A 166 6.42 5.25 -16.50
CA LEU A 166 5.91 4.65 -15.27
C LEU A 166 6.83 3.52 -14.82
N TYR A 167 7.18 3.54 -13.54
CA TYR A 167 8.08 2.62 -12.88
C TYR A 167 7.38 2.00 -11.67
N GLU A 168 7.84 0.82 -11.24
CA GLU A 168 7.32 0.14 -10.03
C GLU A 168 5.80 0.03 -9.99
N MET A 169 5.18 -0.20 -11.15
CA MET A 169 3.74 -0.34 -11.30
C MET A 169 3.22 -1.48 -10.40
N ALA A 170 2.38 -1.12 -9.43
CA ALA A 170 1.74 -2.04 -8.52
C ALA A 170 0.23 -2.07 -8.79
N THR A 171 -0.27 -3.25 -9.17
CA THR A 171 -1.67 -3.51 -9.50
C THR A 171 -2.22 -4.65 -8.63
N GLY A 172 -3.54 -4.91 -8.72
CA GLY A 172 -4.18 -6.00 -7.99
C GLY A 172 -3.95 -5.90 -6.48
N ARG A 173 -3.59 -7.01 -5.82
CA ARG A 173 -3.32 -7.03 -4.36
C ARG A 173 -2.16 -6.13 -3.95
N ALA A 174 -1.09 -6.07 -4.73
CA ALA A 174 0.07 -5.21 -4.43
C ALA A 174 -0.29 -3.72 -4.56
N GLY A 175 -1.07 -3.37 -5.60
CA GLY A 175 -1.61 -2.02 -5.79
C GLY A 175 -2.56 -1.63 -4.67
N MET A 176 -3.50 -2.50 -4.30
CA MET A 176 -4.40 -2.32 -3.15
C MET A 176 -3.62 -2.07 -1.86
N ALA A 177 -2.63 -2.91 -1.54
CA ALA A 177 -1.84 -2.77 -0.32
C ALA A 177 -1.10 -1.41 -0.26
N ARG A 178 -0.49 -0.98 -1.38
CA ARG A 178 0.14 0.34 -1.45
C ARG A 178 -0.89 1.49 -1.38
N LEU A 179 -2.04 1.39 -2.04
CA LEU A 179 -3.10 2.39 -1.94
C LEU A 179 -3.63 2.50 -0.49
N GLN A 180 -3.76 1.37 0.21
CA GLN A 180 -4.10 1.35 1.63
C GLN A 180 -3.03 2.03 2.47
N GLN A 181 -1.73 1.84 2.19
CA GLN A 181 -0.65 2.58 2.85
C GLN A 181 -0.78 4.10 2.67
N PHE A 182 -1.26 4.56 1.51
CA PHE A 182 -1.59 5.96 1.22
C PHE A 182 -2.93 6.43 1.81
N GLY A 183 -3.60 5.61 2.63
CA GLY A 183 -4.86 5.96 3.30
C GLY A 183 -6.12 5.65 2.52
N VAL A 184 -6.02 5.08 1.31
CA VAL A 184 -7.17 4.69 0.50
C VAL A 184 -7.67 3.31 0.96
N ILE A 185 -8.37 3.29 2.08
CA ILE A 185 -8.85 2.05 2.72
C ILE A 185 -9.96 1.38 1.91
N PHE A 186 -10.90 2.18 1.40
CA PHE A 186 -12.03 1.74 0.59
C PHE A 186 -12.05 2.42 -0.77
N GLY A 187 -12.76 1.83 -1.73
CA GLY A 187 -12.84 2.38 -3.08
C GLY A 187 -11.53 2.33 -3.86
N TYR A 188 -10.52 1.59 -3.38
CA TYR A 188 -9.18 1.55 -3.97
C TYR A 188 -9.20 1.15 -5.45
N LYS A 189 -10.16 0.33 -5.92
CA LYS A 189 -10.33 0.01 -7.36
C LYS A 189 -10.54 1.22 -8.26
N ARG A 190 -10.92 2.37 -7.70
CA ARG A 190 -11.16 3.60 -8.43
C ARG A 190 -10.06 4.63 -8.22
N VAL A 191 -9.10 4.40 -7.34
CA VAL A 191 -8.05 5.39 -7.05
C VAL A 191 -6.74 5.00 -7.71
N VAL A 192 -6.16 5.93 -8.44
CA VAL A 192 -4.82 5.81 -9.02
C VAL A 192 -3.93 6.87 -8.42
N ILE A 193 -2.71 6.50 -8.01
CA ILE A 193 -1.71 7.43 -7.48
C ILE A 193 -0.41 7.26 -8.27
N TYR A 194 0.14 8.35 -8.82
CA TYR A 194 1.49 8.37 -9.38
C TYR A 194 2.37 9.33 -8.61
N VAL A 195 3.45 8.83 -8.04
CA VAL A 195 4.41 9.67 -7.32
C VAL A 195 5.54 10.05 -8.27
N GLU A 196 5.72 11.35 -8.50
CA GLU A 196 6.71 11.93 -9.39
C GLU A 196 7.84 12.60 -8.58
N PRO A 197 9.01 11.93 -8.42
CA PRO A 197 10.12 12.47 -7.66
C PRO A 197 10.78 13.62 -8.43
N GLN A 198 11.03 14.72 -7.73
CA GLN A 198 11.65 15.92 -8.27
C GLN A 198 13.16 15.84 -8.11
N SER A 199 13.87 15.64 -9.23
CA SER A 199 15.33 15.36 -9.23
C SER A 199 16.15 16.45 -8.53
N ASP A 200 15.73 17.70 -8.60
CA ASP A 200 16.45 18.82 -7.96
C ASP A 200 16.25 18.89 -6.45
N ALA A 201 15.19 18.25 -5.92
CA ALA A 201 14.80 18.32 -4.52
C ALA A 201 15.10 17.04 -3.73
N ILE A 202 15.12 15.88 -4.39
CA ILE A 202 15.23 14.57 -3.71
C ILE A 202 16.64 13.95 -3.77
N GLY A 203 17.52 14.49 -4.62
CA GLY A 203 18.86 13.95 -4.84
C GLY A 203 18.98 13.21 -6.18
N LEU A 204 20.02 12.40 -6.32
CA LEU A 204 20.38 11.79 -7.60
C LEU A 204 19.38 10.69 -7.98
N LEU A 205 18.46 11.00 -8.88
CA LEU A 205 17.42 10.10 -9.36
C LEU A 205 17.87 9.31 -10.60
N THR A 206 18.05 8.01 -10.43
CA THR A 206 18.52 7.06 -11.46
C THR A 206 17.52 5.92 -11.67
N THR A 207 17.77 5.05 -12.64
CA THR A 207 16.99 3.84 -12.91
C THR A 207 17.89 2.63 -12.80
N ASN A 208 17.34 1.47 -12.42
CA ASN A 208 18.07 0.21 -12.60
C ASN A 208 18.28 -0.11 -14.10
N THR A 209 19.16 -1.05 -14.42
CA THR A 209 19.49 -1.42 -15.81
C THR A 209 18.27 -1.90 -16.61
N ALA A 210 17.32 -2.57 -15.94
CA ALA A 210 16.09 -3.05 -16.54
C ALA A 210 15.02 -1.96 -16.74
N ARG A 211 15.26 -0.73 -16.26
CA ARG A 211 14.31 0.40 -16.25
C ARG A 211 12.94 0.04 -15.64
N THR A 212 12.94 -0.77 -14.58
CA THR A 212 11.73 -1.18 -13.83
C THR A 212 11.60 -0.46 -12.50
N GLN A 213 12.72 0.02 -11.94
CA GLN A 213 12.77 0.68 -10.62
C GLN A 213 13.47 2.04 -10.73
N LEU A 214 13.00 2.98 -9.92
CA LEU A 214 13.70 4.25 -9.69
C LEU A 214 14.51 4.16 -8.41
N LEU A 215 15.67 4.79 -8.43
CA LEU A 215 16.60 4.81 -7.31
C LEU A 215 16.96 6.25 -6.98
N VAL A 216 16.85 6.62 -5.71
CA VAL A 216 17.33 7.90 -5.18
C VAL A 216 18.64 7.61 -4.45
N ASN A 217 19.74 8.21 -4.92
CA ASN A 217 21.08 7.97 -4.36
C ASN A 217 21.44 6.48 -4.27
N SER A 218 21.02 5.69 -5.28
CA SER A 218 21.18 4.22 -5.35
C SER A 218 20.36 3.41 -4.35
N GLU A 219 19.43 4.03 -3.61
CA GLU A 219 18.49 3.37 -2.72
C GLU A 219 17.05 3.37 -3.31
N PRO A 220 16.17 2.45 -2.87
CA PRO A 220 14.77 2.45 -3.27
C PRO A 220 14.06 3.76 -2.93
N LEU A 221 12.95 4.03 -3.62
CA LEU A 221 12.12 5.20 -3.33
C LEU A 221 11.56 5.17 -1.89
N PRO A 222 11.46 6.32 -1.20
CA PRO A 222 10.94 6.43 0.16
C PRO A 222 9.41 6.36 0.19
N TRP A 223 8.84 5.23 -0.26
CA TRP A 223 7.40 5.02 -0.38
C TRP A 223 6.65 5.22 0.95
N THR A 224 7.21 4.77 2.07
CA THR A 224 6.60 4.87 3.40
C THR A 224 6.45 6.31 3.87
N ASP A 225 7.47 7.14 3.64
CA ASP A 225 7.46 8.55 4.04
C ASP A 225 6.42 9.31 3.22
N TRP A 226 6.42 9.10 1.89
CA TRP A 226 5.44 9.69 0.99
C TRP A 226 4.01 9.24 1.28
N ALA A 227 3.80 7.97 1.60
CA ALA A 227 2.48 7.46 1.99
C ALA A 227 1.98 8.16 3.26
N THR A 228 2.87 8.43 4.21
CA THR A 228 2.55 9.13 5.47
C THR A 228 2.20 10.59 5.21
N GLU A 229 3.03 11.32 4.48
CA GLU A 229 2.75 12.71 4.11
C GLU A 229 1.48 12.87 3.27
N PHE A 230 1.21 11.92 2.37
CA PHE A 230 -0.02 11.91 1.59
C PHE A 230 -1.24 11.67 2.47
N ARG A 231 -1.17 10.77 3.45
CA ARG A 231 -2.26 10.53 4.42
C ARG A 231 -2.58 11.76 5.25
N GLU A 232 -1.55 12.48 5.70
CA GLU A 232 -1.71 13.73 6.45
C GLU A 232 -2.37 14.84 5.62
N ASN A 233 -2.28 14.75 4.29
CA ASN A 233 -2.82 15.73 3.35
C ASN A 233 -3.74 15.07 2.32
N ILE A 234 -4.54 14.09 2.75
CA ILE A 234 -5.38 13.33 1.84
C ILE A 234 -6.42 14.27 1.19
N PRO A 235 -6.60 14.21 -0.15
CA PRO A 235 -7.58 15.06 -0.83
C PRO A 235 -9.01 14.79 -0.37
N GLN A 236 -9.80 15.85 -0.21
CA GLN A 236 -11.19 15.77 0.25
C GLN A 236 -12.03 14.85 -0.65
N GLU A 237 -11.81 14.86 -1.97
CA GLU A 237 -12.55 14.02 -2.91
C GLU A 237 -12.27 12.53 -2.69
N ILE A 238 -11.06 12.18 -2.26
CA ILE A 238 -10.70 10.80 -1.90
C ILE A 238 -11.34 10.44 -0.55
N GLU A 239 -11.34 11.35 0.43
CA GLU A 239 -12.04 11.13 1.71
C GLU A 239 -13.54 10.90 1.50
N GLU A 240 -14.19 11.69 0.65
CA GLU A 240 -15.60 11.56 0.30
C GLU A 240 -15.88 10.21 -0.37
N LEU A 241 -15.01 9.77 -1.28
CA LEU A 241 -15.10 8.44 -1.88
C LEU A 241 -15.02 7.35 -0.80
N ILE A 242 -14.01 7.41 0.09
CA ILE A 242 -13.83 6.45 1.18
C ILE A 242 -15.07 6.43 2.08
N ALA A 243 -15.57 7.59 2.48
CA ALA A 243 -16.75 7.73 3.33
C ALA A 243 -18.02 7.18 2.65
N SER A 244 -18.19 7.42 1.35
CA SER A 244 -19.33 6.92 0.58
C SER A 244 -19.35 5.38 0.52
N VAL A 245 -18.19 4.74 0.36
CA VAL A 245 -18.08 3.27 0.37
C VAL A 245 -18.23 2.75 1.79
N ALA A 246 -17.65 3.42 2.78
CA ALA A 246 -17.76 3.05 4.19
C ALA A 246 -19.20 3.13 4.72
N ALA A 247 -20.01 4.08 4.25
CA ALA A 247 -21.42 4.23 4.65
C ALA A 247 -22.28 3.01 4.23
N GLY A 248 -21.84 2.22 3.25
CA GLY A 248 -22.47 0.95 2.90
C GLY A 248 -22.24 -0.15 3.94
N ALA A 249 -21.24 -0.03 4.81
CA ALA A 249 -20.96 -1.00 5.86
C ALA A 249 -21.88 -0.82 7.07
N SER A 250 -22.44 -1.94 7.55
CA SER A 250 -23.15 -2.04 8.82
C SER A 250 -22.19 -1.71 9.96
N SER A 251 -22.22 -0.48 10.48
CA SER A 251 -21.47 -0.10 11.67
C SER A 251 -22.31 -0.41 12.92
N SER A 252 -22.30 -1.65 13.41
CA SER A 252 -22.59 -1.84 14.82
C SER A 252 -21.38 -1.31 15.62
N ASP A 253 -21.59 -0.21 16.36
CA ASP A 253 -20.54 0.48 17.14
C ASP A 253 -20.22 -0.31 18.42
N HIS A 254 -19.54 -1.46 18.24
CA HIS A 254 -19.07 -2.27 19.35
C HIS A 254 -17.82 -1.66 20.01
N SER A 255 -17.09 -0.83 19.27
CA SER A 255 -15.73 -0.43 19.62
C SER A 255 -15.66 0.32 20.95
N GLN A 256 -16.66 1.15 21.27
CA GLN A 256 -16.72 1.79 22.60
C GLN A 256 -16.88 0.78 23.74
N SER A 257 -17.84 -0.15 23.60
CA SER A 257 -18.11 -1.17 24.63
C SER A 257 -16.93 -2.12 24.84
N ILE A 258 -16.23 -2.49 23.77
CA ILE A 258 -15.04 -3.33 23.82
C ILE A 258 -13.91 -2.56 24.50
N ARG A 259 -13.71 -1.31 24.12
CA ARG A 259 -12.69 -0.45 24.73
C ARG A 259 -12.90 -0.26 26.23
N GLU A 260 -14.14 -0.10 26.68
CA GLU A 260 -14.45 -0.05 28.12
C GLU A 260 -14.16 -1.36 28.85
N ARG A 261 -14.48 -2.52 28.24
CA ARG A 261 -14.13 -3.83 28.79
C ARG A 261 -12.62 -4.01 28.90
N LEU A 262 -11.88 -3.70 27.84
CA LEU A 262 -10.44 -3.89 27.76
C LEU A 262 -9.65 -2.90 28.64
N LYS A 263 -10.12 -1.66 28.79
CA LYS A 263 -9.50 -0.69 29.72
C LYS A 263 -9.41 -1.21 31.15
N ARG A 264 -10.34 -2.07 31.59
CA ARG A 264 -10.35 -2.67 32.94
C ARG A 264 -9.24 -3.71 33.15
N ILE A 265 -8.72 -4.28 32.07
CA ILE A 265 -7.74 -5.36 32.08
C ILE A 265 -6.48 -4.99 31.27
N ILE A 266 -6.29 -3.69 30.99
CA ILE A 266 -5.21 -3.20 30.13
C ILE A 266 -3.82 -3.49 30.71
N ASP A 267 -3.75 -3.67 32.03
CA ASP A 267 -2.55 -4.07 32.76
C ASP A 267 -2.10 -5.50 32.43
N LEU A 268 -3.01 -6.41 32.05
CA LEU A 268 -2.65 -7.76 31.62
C LEU A 268 -1.81 -7.78 30.33
N PHE A 269 -1.98 -6.78 29.48
CA PHE A 269 -1.22 -6.65 28.23
C PHE A 269 0.17 -6.03 28.44
N LYS A 270 0.48 -5.55 29.64
CA LYS A 270 1.83 -5.09 30.01
C LYS A 270 2.68 -6.29 30.40
N VAL A 271 3.30 -6.93 29.41
CA VAL A 271 4.18 -8.08 29.65
C VAL A 271 5.44 -7.61 30.41
N SER A 272 5.78 -8.32 31.48
CA SER A 272 7.00 -8.02 32.25
C SER A 272 8.24 -8.39 31.43
N ARG A 273 9.19 -7.46 31.31
CA ARG A 273 10.48 -7.73 30.66
C ARG A 273 11.27 -8.77 31.44
N TYR A 274 12.08 -9.57 30.73
CA TYR A 274 13.01 -10.52 31.34
C TYR A 274 13.88 -9.84 32.40
N LYS A 275 13.94 -10.44 33.59
CA LYS A 275 14.84 -9.97 34.66
C LYS A 275 16.22 -10.57 34.45
N PRO A 276 17.31 -9.80 34.63
CA PRO A 276 18.66 -10.35 34.64
C PRO A 276 18.76 -11.45 35.70
N ASN A 277 19.10 -12.67 35.28
CA ASN A 277 19.40 -13.79 36.16
C ASN A 277 20.87 -14.17 35.97
N PRO A 278 21.72 -14.10 37.01
CA PRO A 278 23.14 -14.49 36.94
C PRO A 278 23.40 -15.92 36.46
N TYR A 279 22.38 -16.80 36.53
CA TYR A 279 22.43 -18.19 36.07
C TYR A 279 21.55 -18.46 34.83
N GLY A 280 21.09 -17.39 34.16
CA GLY A 280 20.30 -17.50 32.94
C GLY A 280 21.15 -18.00 31.78
N THR A 281 20.59 -18.89 30.96
CA THR A 281 21.24 -19.43 29.75
C THR A 281 21.16 -18.49 28.55
N LEU A 282 20.35 -17.42 28.64
CA LEU A 282 20.18 -16.41 27.61
C LEU A 282 21.24 -15.32 27.78
N GLN A 283 22.00 -15.02 26.73
CA GLN A 283 22.99 -13.95 26.74
C GLN A 283 22.30 -12.62 26.40
N ILE A 284 22.29 -11.72 27.38
CA ILE A 284 21.83 -10.34 27.21
C ILE A 284 23.00 -9.54 26.63
N ASP A 285 22.76 -8.77 25.57
CA ASP A 285 23.77 -7.88 24.98
C ASP A 285 24.08 -6.73 25.96
N ASP A 286 25.30 -6.72 26.50
CA ASP A 286 25.74 -5.80 27.56
C ASP A 286 25.92 -4.36 27.06
N GLN A 287 25.79 -4.12 25.74
CA GLN A 287 25.81 -2.78 25.13
C GLN A 287 24.48 -2.01 25.31
N ALA A 288 23.41 -2.66 25.75
CA ALA A 288 22.10 -2.04 26.00
C ALA A 288 21.88 -1.54 27.44
N LYS A 289 22.94 -1.49 28.28
CA LYS A 289 22.88 -0.86 29.61
C LYS A 289 23.03 0.65 29.52
N GLY A 290 21.96 1.30 29.08
CA GLY A 290 21.72 2.72 29.28
C GLY A 290 20.50 2.94 30.16
N LEU A 291 20.73 3.40 31.40
CA LEU A 291 19.75 4.05 32.30
C LEU A 291 18.75 3.12 33.03
N GLY A 292 19.25 2.48 34.07
CA GLY A 292 18.51 2.11 35.28
C GLY A 292 19.47 2.26 36.46
N GLY A 293 19.25 3.27 37.30
CA GLY A 293 20.21 3.71 38.31
C GLY A 293 20.58 2.64 39.33
N GLU A 294 21.88 2.47 39.54
CA GLU A 294 22.40 1.88 40.78
C GLU A 294 22.35 2.92 41.91
N PRO A 295 22.12 2.51 43.18
CA PRO A 295 22.16 3.41 44.31
C PRO A 295 23.59 3.87 44.54
N ASN A 296 23.83 5.18 44.37
CA ASN A 296 25.14 5.80 44.48
C ASN A 296 25.58 5.96 45.96
N PRO A 297 26.75 5.46 46.39
CA PRO A 297 27.49 6.05 47.49
C PRO A 297 28.35 7.21 46.96
N GLN A 298 28.33 8.32 47.70
CA GLN A 298 29.05 9.58 47.51
C GLN A 298 30.46 9.45 46.88
N ASP A 299 30.78 10.27 45.87
CA ASP A 299 31.75 11.36 45.99
C ASP A 299 31.79 12.28 44.74
N SER A 300 32.66 13.28 44.71
CA SER A 300 32.38 14.65 44.31
C SER A 300 33.20 15.20 43.10
N LEU A 301 32.59 16.18 42.36
CA LEU A 301 33.18 17.27 41.50
C LEU A 301 33.68 16.97 40.04
N PRO A 302 33.92 17.97 39.14
CA PRO A 302 32.90 18.75 38.41
C PRO A 302 33.13 18.93 36.86
N ARG A 303 32.04 19.28 36.17
CA ARG A 303 31.83 19.94 34.84
C ARG A 303 33.02 20.14 33.85
N SER A 304 32.77 19.76 32.59
CA SER A 304 33.19 20.51 31.39
C SER A 304 32.08 20.55 30.34
N THR A 305 31.81 21.77 29.85
CA THR A 305 30.78 22.15 28.88
C THR A 305 31.32 22.15 27.45
N GLY A 306 30.62 21.50 26.53
CA GLY A 306 30.88 21.60 25.08
C GLY A 306 29.57 21.55 24.30
N ASN A 307 29.07 22.73 23.91
CA ASN A 307 27.84 22.90 23.13
C ASN A 307 28.17 22.76 21.63
N ARG A 308 27.54 21.80 20.93
CA ARG A 308 27.45 21.77 19.46
C ARG A 308 25.98 21.65 19.07
N PRO A 309 25.42 22.54 18.23
CA PRO A 309 24.02 22.46 17.84
C PRO A 309 23.85 21.40 16.73
N GLY A 310 23.21 20.29 17.07
CA GLY A 310 22.72 19.31 16.11
C GLY A 310 21.39 19.77 15.51
N ASN A 311 21.29 19.71 14.19
CA ASN A 311 20.10 20.06 13.40
C ASN A 311 18.84 19.33 13.90
N LYS A 312 17.72 20.06 13.90
CA LYS A 312 16.37 19.54 14.17
C LYS A 312 16.00 18.48 13.13
N GLY A 313 16.03 17.22 13.54
CA GLY A 313 15.39 16.10 12.85
C GLY A 313 13.87 16.15 13.06
N GLY A 314 13.13 15.77 12.02
CA GLY A 314 11.69 15.94 11.89
C GLY A 314 10.87 15.34 13.03
N THR A 315 9.94 16.16 13.52
CA THR A 315 8.82 15.77 14.37
C THR A 315 7.69 15.28 13.47
N ALA A 316 7.53 13.96 13.29
CA ALA A 316 6.29 13.38 12.76
C ALA A 316 6.19 11.86 13.03
N GLY A 317 5.13 11.44 13.72
CA GLY A 317 4.39 10.24 13.32
C GLY A 317 4.74 8.86 13.88
N ASP A 318 5.66 8.71 14.85
CA ASP A 318 5.91 7.38 15.43
C ASP A 318 4.83 7.04 16.49
N ILE A 319 3.92 6.10 16.21
CA ILE A 319 3.01 5.45 17.20
C ILE A 319 3.81 4.97 18.44
N TYR A 320 5.11 4.76 18.23
CA TYR A 320 6.14 4.28 19.13
C TYR A 320 6.63 5.32 20.15
N ALA A 321 6.24 6.60 20.01
CA ALA A 321 6.54 7.64 21.01
C ALA A 321 5.84 7.41 22.37
N ALA A 322 4.75 6.63 22.40
CA ALA A 322 4.01 6.32 23.62
C ALA A 322 4.75 5.38 24.59
N PHE A 323 5.81 4.71 24.13
CA PHE A 323 6.58 3.73 24.91
C PHE A 323 8.07 4.08 25.10
N LEU A 324 8.48 5.29 24.69
CA LEU A 324 9.83 5.82 24.93
C LEU A 324 10.07 6.11 26.43
N LYS A 325 11.18 5.61 26.98
CA LYS A 325 11.63 5.88 28.36
C LYS A 325 12.19 7.30 28.50
N GLN A 326 12.11 7.85 29.71
CA GLN A 326 12.68 9.13 30.14
C GLN A 326 14.20 9.19 29.89
N GLY A 327 14.61 9.94 28.87
CA GLY A 327 16.02 10.18 28.56
C GLY A 327 16.25 10.76 27.16
N GLY A 328 15.48 11.78 26.77
CA GLY A 328 15.59 12.44 25.46
C GLY A 328 15.03 13.86 25.49
N VAL A 329 15.47 14.69 24.55
CA VAL A 329 15.13 16.12 24.43
C VAL A 329 13.61 16.34 24.41
N SER A 330 13.13 17.42 25.07
CA SER A 330 11.70 17.75 25.18
C SER A 330 10.96 17.74 23.84
N GLY A 331 10.05 16.78 23.69
CA GLY A 331 8.97 16.77 22.71
C GLY A 331 7.63 16.60 23.43
N GLU A 332 6.56 17.09 22.82
CA GLU A 332 5.19 16.97 23.35
C GLU A 332 4.72 15.50 23.21
N GLN A 333 4.46 14.83 24.33
CA GLN A 333 4.09 13.41 24.34
C GLN A 333 2.63 13.25 23.91
N VAL A 334 2.38 13.07 22.61
CA VAL A 334 1.10 12.56 22.13
C VAL A 334 1.02 11.09 22.50
N LYS A 335 0.19 10.71 23.47
CA LYS A 335 -0.08 9.30 23.77
C LYS A 335 -0.78 8.68 22.57
N ALA A 336 -0.06 7.90 21.78
CA ALA A 336 -0.66 7.08 20.74
C ALA A 336 -1.74 6.17 21.37
N ASP A 337 -2.89 6.11 20.72
CA ASP A 337 -3.99 5.25 21.15
C ASP A 337 -3.58 3.79 21.00
N VAL A 338 -3.55 3.05 22.10
CA VAL A 338 -3.18 1.62 22.11
C VAL A 338 -4.25 0.77 21.43
N PHE A 339 -5.49 1.26 21.36
CA PHE A 339 -6.59 0.54 20.75
C PHE A 339 -6.62 0.78 19.24
N PRO A 340 -6.60 -0.27 18.41
CA PRO A 340 -6.78 -0.10 16.97
C PRO A 340 -8.19 0.40 16.65
N GLN A 341 -8.29 1.20 15.60
CA GLN A 341 -9.58 1.45 14.95
C GLN A 341 -10.05 0.15 14.30
N VAL A 342 -11.36 -0.10 14.29
CA VAL A 342 -11.92 -1.34 13.72
C VAL A 342 -12.92 -1.01 12.61
N ARG A 343 -12.87 -1.78 11.53
CA ARG A 343 -13.87 -1.77 10.46
C ARG A 343 -14.22 -3.20 10.07
N TRP A 344 -15.50 -3.51 10.10
CA TRP A 344 -16.03 -4.75 9.52
C TRP A 344 -16.17 -4.58 8.01
N VAL A 345 -15.66 -5.55 7.25
CA VAL A 345 -15.61 -5.50 5.79
C VAL A 345 -16.24 -6.75 5.18
N SER A 346 -16.99 -6.57 4.08
CA SER A 346 -17.72 -7.65 3.40
C SER A 346 -17.76 -7.41 1.88
N ILE A 347 -17.88 -8.49 1.11
CA ILE A 347 -18.22 -8.41 -0.32
C ILE A 347 -19.62 -7.82 -0.49
N LYS A 348 -20.57 -8.17 0.38
CA LYS A 348 -21.99 -7.80 0.24
C LYS A 348 -22.20 -6.28 0.23
N ASN A 349 -21.41 -5.54 1.01
CA ASN A 349 -21.49 -4.09 1.13
C ASN A 349 -20.43 -3.33 0.31
N GLY A 350 -19.61 -4.05 -0.48
CA GLY A 350 -18.59 -3.45 -1.34
C GLY A 350 -17.37 -2.88 -0.61
N THR A 351 -17.23 -3.10 0.71
CA THR A 351 -16.05 -2.67 1.48
C THR A 351 -14.88 -3.66 1.41
N ARG A 352 -15.15 -4.89 0.95
CA ARG A 352 -14.15 -5.92 0.63
C ARG A 352 -14.33 -6.39 -0.80
N GLU A 353 -13.21 -6.73 -1.45
CA GLU A 353 -13.19 -7.30 -2.79
C GLU A 353 -12.93 -8.81 -2.79
N SER A 354 -13.39 -9.48 -3.85
CA SER A 354 -13.03 -10.88 -4.05
C SER A 354 -11.52 -11.02 -4.23
N GLY A 355 -10.93 -11.90 -3.44
CA GLY A 355 -9.48 -12.07 -3.36
C GLY A 355 -8.83 -11.30 -2.21
N ASP A 356 -9.48 -10.36 -1.55
CA ASP A 356 -8.94 -9.70 -0.34
C ASP A 356 -9.36 -10.48 0.91
N ILE A 357 -8.41 -10.79 1.79
CA ILE A 357 -8.60 -11.55 3.05
C ILE A 357 -9.52 -12.79 2.90
N GLU A 358 -9.44 -13.48 1.75
CA GLU A 358 -10.29 -14.62 1.44
C GLU A 358 -10.12 -15.75 2.46
N ASP A 359 -11.22 -16.06 3.14
CA ASP A 359 -11.24 -17.03 4.23
C ASP A 359 -10.15 -16.78 5.30
N ARG A 360 -9.92 -15.50 5.59
CA ARG A 360 -9.14 -15.01 6.72
C ARG A 360 -10.03 -14.19 7.62
N ALA A 361 -9.76 -14.22 8.92
CA ALA A 361 -10.60 -13.54 9.91
C ALA A 361 -10.44 -12.01 9.87
N ALA A 362 -9.21 -11.53 9.70
CA ALA A 362 -8.90 -10.10 9.74
C ALA A 362 -7.55 -9.78 9.11
N LYS A 363 -7.34 -8.49 8.83
CA LYS A 363 -6.07 -7.89 8.39
C LYS A 363 -5.79 -6.64 9.21
N PHE A 364 -4.55 -6.47 9.64
CA PHE A 364 -4.12 -5.33 10.42
C PHE A 364 -3.19 -4.41 9.63
N LEU A 365 -3.55 -3.14 9.54
CA LEU A 365 -2.75 -2.08 8.90
C LEU A 365 -2.00 -1.31 10.00
N ALA A 366 -0.77 -1.74 10.27
CA ALA A 366 0.03 -1.23 11.39
C ALA A 366 0.27 0.29 11.33
N ASP A 367 0.59 0.83 10.15
CA ASP A 367 0.88 2.25 9.96
C ASP A 367 -0.31 3.17 10.26
N GLN A 368 -1.52 2.61 10.28
CA GLN A 368 -2.78 3.31 10.53
C GLN A 368 -3.44 2.89 11.84
N ASN A 369 -2.85 1.93 12.55
CA ASN A 369 -3.47 1.23 13.68
C ASN A 369 -4.93 0.81 13.38
N LEU A 370 -5.17 0.23 12.20
CA LEU A 370 -6.50 -0.10 11.68
C LEU A 370 -6.66 -1.62 11.49
N LEU A 371 -7.67 -2.19 12.12
CA LEU A 371 -8.05 -3.60 12.00
C LEU A 371 -9.27 -3.74 11.09
N LEU A 372 -9.10 -4.43 9.97
CA LEU A 372 -10.17 -4.81 9.05
C LEU A 372 -10.62 -6.24 9.37
N ILE A 373 -11.88 -6.43 9.79
CA ILE A 373 -12.44 -7.73 10.16
C ILE A 373 -13.32 -8.23 9.03
N ASN A 374 -13.07 -9.45 8.55
CA ASN A 374 -13.82 -10.06 7.46
C ASN A 374 -15.15 -10.61 7.96
N GLU A 375 -16.24 -9.90 7.70
CA GLU A 375 -17.61 -10.33 8.03
C GLU A 375 -17.97 -11.66 7.33
N ASP A 376 -17.42 -11.90 6.15
CA ASP A 376 -17.70 -13.10 5.35
C ASP A 376 -16.90 -14.33 5.80
N PHE A 377 -16.09 -14.21 6.86
CA PHE A 377 -15.28 -15.32 7.34
C PHE A 377 -16.17 -16.44 7.90
N ARG A 378 -15.97 -17.67 7.39
CA ARG A 378 -16.86 -18.81 7.64
C ARG A 378 -17.10 -19.09 9.12
N VAL A 379 -16.11 -18.88 9.98
CA VAL A 379 -16.24 -19.16 11.42
C VAL A 379 -17.21 -18.19 12.09
N PHE A 380 -17.23 -16.93 11.66
CA PHE A 380 -18.16 -15.94 12.18
C PHE A 380 -19.57 -16.28 11.72
N THR A 381 -19.76 -16.53 10.43
CA THR A 381 -21.06 -16.90 9.86
C THR A 381 -21.60 -18.21 10.46
N ASP A 382 -20.76 -19.22 10.67
CA ASP A 382 -21.16 -20.49 11.27
C ASP A 382 -21.57 -20.33 12.74
N MET A 383 -20.88 -19.46 13.49
CA MET A 383 -21.23 -19.14 14.88
C MET A 383 -22.57 -18.41 14.95
N VAL A 384 -22.81 -17.43 14.07
CA VAL A 384 -24.10 -16.74 13.95
C VAL A 384 -25.20 -17.75 13.62
N ASN A 385 -25.00 -18.58 12.59
CA ASN A 385 -25.96 -19.59 12.17
C ASN A 385 -26.32 -20.57 13.29
N ARG A 386 -25.32 -21.05 14.05
CA ARG A 386 -25.51 -21.93 15.20
C ARG A 386 -26.43 -21.29 16.24
N TRP A 387 -26.15 -20.05 16.66
CA TRP A 387 -26.96 -19.36 17.68
C TRP A 387 -28.35 -19.00 17.16
N CYS A 388 -28.49 -18.62 15.90
CA CYS A 388 -29.79 -18.40 15.26
C CYS A 388 -30.66 -19.66 15.27
N GLN A 389 -30.08 -20.84 15.03
CA GLN A 389 -30.78 -22.13 15.13
C GLN A 389 -31.24 -22.42 16.57
N GLU A 390 -30.41 -22.12 17.58
CA GLU A 390 -30.75 -22.32 19.00
C GLU A 390 -31.96 -21.47 19.45
N TYR A 391 -32.13 -20.27 18.86
CA TYR A 391 -33.25 -19.36 19.14
C TYR A 391 -34.37 -19.38 18.08
N GLN A 392 -34.55 -20.51 17.36
CA GLN A 392 -35.66 -20.76 16.43
C GLN A 392 -35.77 -19.80 15.21
N GLY A 393 -34.68 -19.16 14.81
CA GLY A 393 -34.58 -18.50 13.50
C GLY A 393 -35.49 -17.29 13.26
N ASN A 394 -35.95 -16.60 14.30
CA ASN A 394 -36.69 -15.34 14.13
C ASN A 394 -35.76 -14.27 13.49
N PRO A 395 -36.15 -13.61 12.38
CA PRO A 395 -35.35 -12.58 11.73
C PRO A 395 -34.90 -11.45 12.67
N ALA A 396 -35.72 -11.08 13.67
CA ALA A 396 -35.37 -10.07 14.66
C ALA A 396 -34.28 -10.53 15.65
N VAL A 397 -34.09 -11.85 15.80
CA VAL A 397 -33.03 -12.43 16.64
C VAL A 397 -31.70 -12.49 15.89
N HIS A 398 -31.73 -12.55 14.55
CA HIS A 398 -30.52 -12.64 13.74
C HIS A 398 -29.59 -11.44 13.96
N GLU A 399 -30.13 -10.22 13.97
CA GLU A 399 -29.33 -9.00 14.19
C GLU A 399 -28.68 -9.00 15.59
N VAL A 400 -29.45 -9.33 16.62
CA VAL A 400 -28.96 -9.43 18.01
C VAL A 400 -27.88 -10.49 18.16
N VAL A 401 -28.05 -11.64 17.49
CA VAL A 401 -27.06 -12.73 17.48
C VAL A 401 -25.80 -12.31 16.72
N SER A 402 -25.95 -11.73 15.54
CA SER A 402 -24.85 -11.24 14.72
C SER A 402 -24.01 -10.23 15.50
N ASP A 403 -24.65 -9.24 16.11
CA ASP A 403 -23.97 -8.22 16.91
C ASP A 403 -23.21 -8.81 18.09
N ALA A 404 -23.82 -9.74 18.84
CA ALA A 404 -23.15 -10.38 19.96
C ALA A 404 -21.93 -11.19 19.50
N VAL A 405 -22.08 -12.00 18.44
CA VAL A 405 -20.99 -12.79 17.88
C VAL A 405 -19.86 -11.89 17.37
N HIS A 406 -20.20 -10.86 16.60
CA HIS A 406 -19.25 -9.89 16.07
C HIS A 406 -18.49 -9.18 17.19
N SER A 407 -19.18 -8.65 18.19
CA SER A 407 -18.58 -7.95 19.35
C SER A 407 -17.53 -8.79 20.08
N TRP A 408 -17.76 -10.09 20.29
CA TRP A 408 -16.79 -10.95 20.98
C TRP A 408 -15.62 -11.41 20.12
N PHE A 409 -15.83 -11.63 18.82
CA PHE A 409 -14.72 -11.90 17.91
C PHE A 409 -13.86 -10.65 17.66
N GLU A 410 -14.48 -9.48 17.56
CA GLU A 410 -13.79 -8.18 17.49
C GLU A 410 -12.91 -7.98 18.73
N GLN A 411 -13.45 -8.24 19.92
CA GLN A 411 -12.66 -8.14 21.15
C GLN A 411 -11.44 -9.08 21.12
N ALA A 412 -11.61 -10.36 20.75
CA ALA A 412 -10.49 -11.31 20.69
C ALA A 412 -9.38 -10.86 19.71
N LEU A 413 -9.75 -10.28 18.58
CA LEU A 413 -8.81 -9.73 17.62
C LEU A 413 -8.10 -8.48 18.14
N ILE A 414 -8.82 -7.55 18.79
CA ILE A 414 -8.22 -6.37 19.42
C ILE A 414 -7.22 -6.79 20.51
N GLU A 415 -7.59 -7.74 21.36
CA GLU A 415 -6.70 -8.27 22.41
C GLU A 415 -5.41 -8.84 21.81
N THR A 416 -5.53 -9.56 20.70
CA THR A 416 -4.37 -10.10 19.97
C THR A 416 -3.48 -8.98 19.45
N VAL A 417 -4.05 -7.97 18.81
CA VAL A 417 -3.30 -6.81 18.28
C VAL A 417 -2.55 -6.09 19.41
N ILE A 418 -3.25 -5.74 20.49
CA ILE A 418 -2.67 -5.03 21.64
C ILE A 418 -1.57 -5.87 22.31
N GLY A 419 -1.81 -7.17 22.50
CA GLY A 419 -0.87 -8.08 23.13
C GLY A 419 0.41 -8.27 22.33
N ILE A 420 0.32 -8.37 21.00
CA ILE A 420 1.52 -8.49 20.15
C ILE A 420 2.23 -7.14 20.00
N GLN A 421 1.49 -6.03 19.91
CA GLN A 421 2.09 -4.69 19.91
C GLN A 421 2.87 -4.41 21.20
N SER A 422 2.45 -4.94 22.35
CA SER A 422 3.19 -4.73 23.61
C SER A 422 4.53 -5.47 23.67
N LEU A 423 4.75 -6.46 22.81
CA LEU A 423 6.03 -7.16 22.64
C LEU A 423 7.01 -6.39 21.73
N GLN A 424 6.56 -5.33 21.06
CA GLN A 424 7.45 -4.49 20.26
C GLN A 424 8.53 -3.86 21.14
N ASN A 425 9.77 -3.85 20.63
CA ASN A 425 10.98 -3.37 21.31
C ASN A 425 11.52 -4.30 22.41
N ASP A 426 11.00 -5.51 22.55
CA ASP A 426 11.71 -6.55 23.30
C ASP A 426 12.83 -7.15 22.43
N GLN A 427 13.95 -7.49 23.05
CA GLN A 427 15.16 -7.97 22.37
C GLN A 427 14.91 -9.21 21.48
N GLU A 428 13.94 -10.03 21.86
CA GLU A 428 13.57 -11.28 21.17
C GLU A 428 12.50 -11.10 20.09
N TRP A 429 11.88 -9.91 19.98
CA TRP A 429 10.79 -9.62 19.06
C TRP A 429 11.22 -8.58 18.04
N SER A 430 11.69 -9.05 16.89
CA SER A 430 12.00 -8.14 15.78
C SER A 430 10.72 -7.57 15.15
N ILE A 431 10.87 -6.47 14.39
CA ILE A 431 9.77 -5.89 13.60
C ILE A 431 9.14 -6.96 12.69
N ASN A 432 9.97 -7.82 12.08
CA ASN A 432 9.50 -8.90 11.22
C ASN A 432 8.69 -9.95 11.98
N ASP A 433 9.05 -10.25 13.23
CA ASP A 433 8.32 -11.23 14.05
C ASP A 433 6.96 -10.68 14.47
N VAL A 434 6.91 -9.40 14.80
CA VAL A 434 5.65 -8.71 15.09
C VAL A 434 4.75 -8.66 13.86
N GLN A 435 5.29 -8.34 12.67
CA GLN A 435 4.53 -8.39 11.42
C GLN A 435 3.98 -9.79 11.11
N LYS A 436 4.78 -10.84 11.34
CA LYS A 436 4.32 -12.23 11.19
C LYS A 436 3.23 -12.58 12.21
N ALA A 437 3.38 -12.15 13.45
CA ALA A 437 2.40 -12.41 14.52
C ALA A 437 1.10 -11.60 14.36
N LEU A 438 1.10 -10.56 13.53
CA LEU A 438 -0.08 -9.78 13.11
C LEU A 438 -0.49 -10.06 11.66
N SER A 439 0.03 -11.13 11.06
CA SER A 439 -0.39 -11.57 9.71
C SER A 439 -1.84 -12.02 9.68
N GLU A 440 -2.42 -12.07 8.48
CA GLU A 440 -3.79 -12.56 8.27
C GLU A 440 -3.97 -13.99 8.80
N GLU A 441 -2.97 -14.87 8.60
CA GLU A 441 -2.93 -16.23 9.14
C GLU A 441 -2.90 -16.24 10.68
N ALA A 442 -2.11 -15.38 11.30
CA ALA A 442 -1.98 -15.31 12.75
C ALA A 442 -3.27 -14.79 13.41
N LEU A 443 -3.86 -13.72 12.85
CA LEU A 443 -5.15 -13.18 13.30
C LEU A 443 -6.28 -14.19 13.11
N THR A 444 -6.24 -14.96 12.01
CA THR A 444 -7.18 -16.07 11.79
C THR A 444 -7.00 -17.15 12.85
N SER A 445 -5.77 -17.52 13.18
CA SER A 445 -5.48 -18.52 14.21
C SER A 445 -5.96 -18.07 15.60
N ALA A 446 -5.83 -16.78 15.92
CA ALA A 446 -6.23 -16.21 17.20
C ALA A 446 -7.73 -16.37 17.50
N VAL A 447 -8.59 -16.35 16.48
CA VAL A 447 -10.04 -16.53 16.65
C VAL A 447 -10.49 -17.99 16.60
N MET A 448 -9.59 -18.95 16.36
CA MET A 448 -9.95 -20.38 16.31
C MET A 448 -10.22 -20.97 17.70
N SER A 449 -9.67 -20.37 18.76
CA SER A 449 -9.98 -20.74 20.15
C SER A 449 -11.37 -20.24 20.55
N ARG A 450 -12.39 -21.02 20.20
CA ARG A 450 -13.80 -20.61 20.28
C ARG A 450 -14.48 -20.82 21.64
N TYR A 451 -13.86 -21.51 22.60
CA TYR A 451 -14.51 -21.85 23.87
C TYR A 451 -14.95 -20.62 24.67
N HIS A 452 -14.02 -19.66 24.87
CA HIS A 452 -14.30 -18.44 25.62
C HIS A 452 -15.31 -17.55 24.89
N VAL A 453 -15.12 -17.35 23.57
CA VAL A 453 -16.06 -16.58 22.73
C VAL A 453 -17.47 -17.17 22.81
N ASN A 454 -17.61 -18.50 22.67
CA ASN A 454 -18.90 -19.18 22.76
C ASN A 454 -19.60 -18.93 24.11
N ASN A 455 -18.87 -19.03 25.22
CA ASN A 455 -19.44 -18.81 26.54
C ASN A 455 -19.86 -17.35 26.75
N SER A 456 -19.05 -16.40 26.29
CA SER A 456 -19.35 -14.98 26.39
C SER A 456 -20.57 -14.59 25.54
N VAL A 457 -20.65 -15.09 24.30
CA VAL A 457 -21.84 -14.91 23.44
C VAL A 457 -23.07 -15.50 24.11
N LYS A 458 -23.00 -16.73 24.65
CA LYS A 458 -24.11 -17.36 25.37
C LYS A 458 -24.63 -16.48 26.51
N HIS A 459 -23.72 -15.96 27.33
CA HIS A 459 -24.09 -15.10 28.47
C HIS A 459 -24.75 -13.81 28.01
N GLU A 460 -24.21 -13.15 26.98
CA GLU A 460 -24.78 -11.92 26.43
C GLU A 460 -26.17 -12.15 25.82
N LEU A 461 -26.32 -13.19 24.99
CA LEU A 461 -27.60 -13.56 24.39
C LEU A 461 -28.63 -13.95 25.45
N SER A 462 -28.24 -14.70 26.48
CA SER A 462 -29.13 -15.01 27.60
C SER A 462 -29.62 -13.74 28.31
N SER A 463 -28.77 -12.73 28.46
CA SER A 463 -29.14 -11.44 29.06
C SER A 463 -30.04 -10.59 28.15
N LYS A 464 -29.81 -10.59 26.84
CA LYS A 464 -30.59 -9.80 25.87
C LYS A 464 -31.94 -10.45 25.54
N LEU A 465 -31.93 -11.75 25.22
CA LEU A 465 -33.10 -12.50 24.75
C LEU A 465 -33.90 -13.13 25.91
N GLY A 466 -33.27 -13.41 27.06
CA GLY A 466 -34.00 -13.86 28.26
C GLY A 466 -34.99 -12.81 28.77
N LYS A 467 -34.77 -11.52 28.48
CA LYS A 467 -35.73 -10.44 28.75
C LYS A 467 -36.89 -10.38 27.76
N LEU A 468 -36.72 -10.90 26.54
CA LEU A 468 -37.75 -10.91 25.48
C LEU A 468 -38.79 -12.04 25.65
N GLN A 469 -38.47 -13.09 26.42
CA GLN A 469 -39.42 -14.17 26.75
C GLN A 469 -40.23 -13.93 28.03
N ALA A 470 -39.88 -12.92 28.82
CA ALA A 470 -40.51 -12.60 30.11
C ALA A 470 -41.44 -11.37 30.05
N GLY A 471 -41.71 -10.85 28.84
CA GLY A 471 -42.57 -9.69 28.57
C GLY A 471 -43.89 -10.07 27.93
#